data_AF-A0A931CHV5-F1
#
_entry.id   AF-A0A931CHV5-F1
#
_cell.length_a   1.000
_cell.length_b   1.000
_cell.length_c   1.000
_cell.angle_alpha   90.00
_cell.angle_beta   90.00
_cell.angle_gamma   90.00
#
_symmetry.space_group_name_H-M   'P 1'
#
loop_
_entity.id
_entity.type
_entity.pdbx_description
1 polymer ?
#
loop_
_entity_poly.entity_id
_entity_poly.type
_entity_poly.pdbx_seq_one_letter_code
_entity_poly.pdbx_strand_id
1 'polypeptide(L)'
;MTSEFSLNGLPAHVDETLTRMRSVMGADPGAQPVHGRGQDPAGHVRVTVAPGGYLDLLDLDPRWLCQSDAEQVSAAIREAVRDAVDDARRQLSRQNPAEEIEAIVRVLDETLDGIANDVARAQSRISGR
;
A
#
# COMPACT_ATOMS: atom_id res chain seq x y z
N MET A 1 -4.83 44.60 -55.54
CA MET A 1 -3.88 43.60 -55.02
C MET A 1 -3.49 44.01 -53.61
N THR A 2 -4.18 43.49 -52.59
CA THR A 2 -3.60 43.10 -51.29
C THR A 2 -4.68 42.36 -50.51
N SER A 3 -4.47 41.07 -50.34
CA SER A 3 -5.37 40.13 -49.68
C SER A 3 -5.32 40.32 -48.17
N GLU A 4 -6.46 40.56 -47.54
CA GLU A 4 -6.63 40.52 -46.09
C GLU A 4 -6.92 39.06 -45.70
N PHE A 5 -5.97 38.40 -45.04
CA PHE A 5 -6.03 37.00 -44.66
C PHE A 5 -6.96 36.82 -43.44
N SER A 6 -8.10 36.19 -43.68
CA SER A 6 -8.97 35.59 -42.66
C SER A 6 -8.19 34.69 -41.69
N LEU A 7 -8.26 35.00 -40.39
CA LEU A 7 -7.81 34.16 -39.28
C LEU A 7 -8.98 33.48 -38.55
N ASN A 8 -9.96 32.98 -39.30
CA ASN A 8 -11.05 32.12 -38.79
C ASN A 8 -10.77 30.65 -39.15
N GLY A 9 -9.96 29.99 -38.35
CA GLY A 9 -9.63 28.58 -38.61
C GLY A 9 -8.65 27.96 -37.64
N LEU A 10 -8.84 28.12 -36.33
CA LEU A 10 -8.15 27.28 -35.35
C LEU A 10 -8.97 25.99 -35.14
N PRO A 11 -8.38 24.80 -35.35
CA PRO A 11 -9.11 23.53 -35.38
C PRO A 11 -9.48 23.07 -33.97
N ALA A 12 -10.76 22.71 -33.77
CA ALA A 12 -11.32 22.08 -32.58
C ALA A 12 -10.68 20.71 -32.21
N HIS A 13 -9.67 20.25 -32.93
CA HIS A 13 -8.96 18.98 -32.69
C HIS A 13 -7.85 19.04 -31.62
N VAL A 14 -7.43 20.25 -31.23
CA VAL A 14 -6.40 20.38 -30.18
C VAL A 14 -6.98 20.08 -28.79
N ASP A 15 -8.27 20.37 -28.59
CA ASP A 15 -8.96 20.18 -27.31
C ASP A 15 -9.23 18.70 -26.96
N GLU A 16 -9.58 17.90 -27.98
CA GLU A 16 -9.85 16.47 -27.81
C GLU A 16 -8.57 15.66 -27.51
N THR A 17 -7.43 16.07 -28.09
CA THR A 17 -6.14 15.42 -27.84
C THR A 17 -5.64 15.68 -26.42
N LEU A 18 -5.80 16.91 -25.91
CA LEU A 18 -5.45 17.26 -24.52
C LEU A 18 -6.35 16.55 -23.51
N THR A 19 -7.63 16.41 -23.81
CA THR A 19 -8.58 15.69 -22.94
C THR A 19 -8.28 14.19 -22.88
N ARG A 20 -7.90 13.56 -24.00
CA ARG A 20 -7.58 12.13 -24.05
C ARG A 20 -6.26 11.79 -23.37
N MET A 21 -5.27 12.68 -23.42
CA MET A 21 -4.00 12.52 -22.69
C MET A 21 -4.19 12.65 -21.17
N ARG A 22 -5.16 13.46 -20.69
CA ARG A 22 -5.51 13.55 -19.27
C ARG A 22 -6.17 12.27 -18.73
N SER A 23 -6.92 11.54 -19.55
CA SER A 23 -7.54 10.27 -19.16
C SER A 23 -6.56 9.09 -19.07
N VAL A 24 -5.44 9.11 -19.78
CA VAL A 24 -4.39 8.07 -19.67
C VAL A 24 -3.47 8.29 -18.46
N MET A 25 -3.40 9.52 -17.94
CA MET A 25 -2.77 9.83 -16.64
C MET A 25 -3.80 9.98 -15.51
N GLY A 26 -4.96 9.34 -15.66
CA GLY A 26 -6.01 9.26 -14.64
C GLY A 26 -5.63 8.34 -13.48
N ALA A 27 -4.52 8.63 -12.80
CA ALA A 27 -4.50 8.45 -11.37
C ALA A 27 -5.36 9.59 -10.81
N ASP A 28 -6.64 9.32 -10.57
CA ASP A 28 -7.54 10.26 -9.91
C ASP A 28 -6.86 10.82 -8.65
N PRO A 29 -6.47 12.11 -8.59
CA PRO A 29 -5.88 12.70 -7.39
C PRO A 29 -6.91 12.83 -6.24
N GLY A 30 -8.14 12.33 -6.45
CA GLY A 30 -9.22 12.23 -5.47
C GLY A 30 -9.59 10.80 -5.09
N ALA A 31 -8.96 9.77 -5.66
CA ALA A 31 -9.07 8.41 -5.14
C ALA A 31 -8.35 8.40 -3.80
N GLN A 32 -9.11 8.44 -2.70
CA GLN A 32 -8.54 8.33 -1.37
C GLN A 32 -7.73 7.04 -1.32
N PRO A 33 -6.40 7.11 -1.14
CA PRO A 33 -5.56 5.92 -1.10
C PRO A 33 -6.15 4.92 -0.10
N VAL A 34 -6.43 3.71 -0.58
CA VAL A 34 -7.04 2.66 0.25
C VAL A 34 -5.98 2.17 1.21
N HIS A 35 -6.20 2.45 2.50
CA HIS A 35 -5.32 1.99 3.56
C HIS A 35 -6.00 0.82 4.27
N GLY A 36 -5.37 -0.34 4.24
CA GLY A 36 -5.76 -1.47 5.07
C GLY A 36 -5.23 -1.29 6.47
N ARG A 37 -6.07 -1.48 7.48
CA ARG A 37 -5.61 -1.52 8.88
C ARG A 37 -5.89 -2.89 9.45
N GLY A 38 -4.91 -3.43 10.14
CA GLY A 38 -5.03 -4.73 10.81
C GLY A 38 -4.34 -4.74 12.14
N GLN A 39 -4.81 -5.63 13.00
CA GLN A 39 -4.20 -5.87 14.29
C GLN A 39 -4.17 -7.36 14.60
N ASP A 40 -3.24 -7.77 15.45
CA ASP A 40 -3.28 -9.11 16.01
C ASP A 40 -4.45 -9.23 17.02
N PRO A 41 -4.93 -10.45 17.30
CA PRO A 41 -6.07 -10.67 18.18
C PRO A 41 -5.83 -10.23 19.64
N ALA A 42 -4.57 -10.14 20.09
CA ALA A 42 -4.19 -9.67 21.41
C ALA A 42 -3.88 -8.15 21.46
N GLY A 43 -3.78 -7.48 20.30
CA GLY A 43 -3.60 -6.03 20.19
C GLY A 43 -2.19 -5.53 20.53
N HIS A 44 -1.19 -6.42 20.46
CA HIS A 44 0.23 -6.13 20.60
C HIS A 44 0.89 -5.59 19.32
N VAL A 45 0.29 -5.86 18.17
CA VAL A 45 0.79 -5.51 16.84
C VAL A 45 -0.32 -4.85 16.06
N ARG A 46 -0.04 -3.67 15.50
CA ARG A 46 -0.94 -2.97 14.59
C ARG A 46 -0.19 -2.63 13.31
N VAL A 47 -0.80 -2.98 12.19
CA VAL A 47 -0.24 -2.76 10.85
C VAL A 47 -1.18 -1.90 10.04
N THR A 48 -0.61 -0.92 9.34
CA THR A 48 -1.27 -0.20 8.26
C THR A 48 -0.57 -0.53 6.96
N VAL A 49 -1.35 -0.96 5.97
CA VAL A 49 -0.89 -1.22 4.60
C VAL A 49 -1.35 -0.07 3.72
N ALA A 50 -0.41 0.55 3.02
CA ALA A 50 -0.63 1.57 2.02
C ALA A 50 -1.17 0.95 0.71
N PRO A 51 -1.82 1.76 -0.15
CA PRO A 51 -2.15 1.35 -1.52
C PRO A 51 -0.90 0.88 -2.27
N GLY A 52 -1.04 -0.14 -3.11
CA GLY A 52 0.09 -0.78 -3.78
C GLY A 52 0.85 -1.80 -2.92
N GLY A 53 0.44 -2.01 -1.66
CA GLY A 53 0.86 -3.18 -0.89
C GLY A 53 2.17 -2.98 -0.17
N TYR A 54 2.45 -1.73 0.16
CA TYR A 54 3.56 -1.35 1.00
C TYR A 54 3.09 -1.30 2.45
N LEU A 55 3.98 -1.70 3.37
CA LEU A 55 3.76 -1.47 4.78
C LEU A 55 3.94 0.03 5.06
N ASP A 56 2.86 0.71 5.45
CA ASP A 56 2.93 2.14 5.78
C ASP A 56 3.42 2.32 7.22
N LEU A 57 2.81 1.56 8.14
CA LEU A 57 3.07 1.68 9.56
C LEU A 57 3.01 0.31 10.23
N LEU A 58 4.01 0.02 11.06
CA LEU A 58 4.05 -1.15 11.94
C LEU A 58 4.28 -0.65 13.35
N ASP A 59 3.25 -0.77 14.18
CA ASP A 59 3.30 -0.46 15.60
C ASP A 59 3.36 -1.77 16.37
N LEU A 60 4.39 -1.91 17.19
CA LEU A 60 4.64 -3.08 18.02
C LEU A 60 4.74 -2.63 19.46
N ASP A 61 4.01 -3.30 20.36
CA ASP A 61 4.14 -3.03 21.78
C ASP A 61 5.56 -3.43 22.25
N PRO A 62 6.39 -2.48 22.69
CA PRO A 62 7.80 -2.75 23.00
C PRO A 62 7.95 -3.60 24.27
N ARG A 63 6.96 -3.59 25.18
CA ARG A 63 7.01 -4.39 26.40
C ARG A 63 6.70 -5.86 26.09
N TRP A 64 5.78 -6.10 25.17
CA TRP A 64 5.49 -7.43 24.65
C TRP A 64 6.66 -7.96 23.82
N LEU A 65 7.23 -7.14 22.93
CA LEU A 65 8.39 -7.51 22.11
C LEU A 65 9.59 -7.99 22.93
N CYS A 66 9.82 -7.41 24.11
CA CYS A 66 10.88 -7.84 25.04
C CYS A 66 10.57 -9.15 25.78
N GLN A 67 9.30 -9.55 25.88
CA GLN A 67 8.85 -10.74 26.62
C GLN A 67 8.50 -11.92 25.69
N SER A 68 8.37 -11.67 24.39
CA SER A 68 7.98 -12.65 23.40
C SER A 68 9.15 -13.19 22.58
N ASP A 69 9.09 -14.48 22.31
CA ASP A 69 10.02 -15.16 21.41
C ASP A 69 9.79 -14.74 19.94
N ALA A 70 10.84 -14.81 19.13
CA ALA A 70 10.78 -14.44 17.70
C ALA A 70 9.67 -15.19 16.92
N GLU A 71 9.33 -16.41 17.31
CA GLU A 71 8.24 -17.18 16.71
C GLU A 71 6.86 -16.59 17.04
N GLN A 72 6.66 -16.10 18.26
CA GLN A 72 5.41 -15.42 18.66
C GLN A 72 5.29 -14.06 17.97
N VAL A 73 6.40 -13.32 17.88
CA VAL A 73 6.45 -12.03 17.20
C VAL A 73 6.10 -12.15 15.72
N SER A 74 6.72 -13.11 15.03
CA SER A 74 6.44 -13.36 13.61
C SER A 74 5.01 -13.86 13.37
N ALA A 75 4.45 -14.69 14.26
CA ALA A 75 3.06 -15.12 14.19
C ALA A 75 2.09 -13.94 14.31
N ALA A 76 2.26 -13.07 15.32
CA ALA A 76 1.37 -11.93 15.53
C ALA A 76 1.46 -10.90 14.40
N ILE A 77 2.66 -10.64 13.86
CA ILE A 77 2.84 -9.77 12.69
C ILE A 77 2.11 -10.37 11.48
N ARG A 78 2.25 -11.68 11.22
CA ARG A 78 1.53 -12.34 10.12
C ARG A 78 0.01 -12.22 10.27
N GLU A 79 -0.52 -12.35 11.48
CA GLU A 79 -1.96 -12.16 11.74
C GLU A 79 -2.40 -10.71 11.51
N ALA A 80 -1.69 -9.75 12.08
CA ALA A 80 -2.00 -8.32 11.91
C ALA A 80 -1.93 -7.89 10.44
N VAL A 81 -0.95 -8.40 9.70
CA VAL A 81 -0.80 -8.14 8.27
C VAL A 81 -1.91 -8.80 7.46
N ARG A 82 -2.27 -10.05 7.77
CA ARG A 82 -3.40 -10.74 7.13
C ARG A 82 -4.70 -9.98 7.33
N ASP A 83 -4.94 -9.49 8.54
CA ASP A 83 -6.11 -8.66 8.87
C ASP A 83 -6.08 -7.34 8.10
N ALA A 84 -4.92 -6.69 8.00
CA ALA A 84 -4.75 -5.44 7.26
C ALA A 84 -4.99 -5.63 5.75
N VAL A 85 -4.52 -6.74 5.17
CA VAL A 85 -4.77 -7.09 3.77
C VAL A 85 -6.23 -7.43 3.54
N ASP A 86 -6.89 -8.15 4.45
CA ASP A 86 -8.31 -8.45 4.32
C ASP A 86 -9.14 -7.15 4.39
N ASP A 87 -8.80 -6.22 5.29
CA ASP A 87 -9.41 -4.90 5.36
C ASP A 87 -9.16 -4.06 4.09
N ALA A 88 -7.91 -3.99 3.61
CA ALA A 88 -7.58 -3.35 2.34
C ALA A 88 -8.39 -3.96 1.19
N ARG A 89 -8.48 -5.28 1.13
CA ARG A 89 -9.23 -6.02 0.11
C ARG A 89 -10.73 -5.76 0.22
N ARG A 90 -11.30 -5.64 1.41
CA ARG A 90 -12.71 -5.27 1.63
C ARG A 90 -12.97 -3.85 1.17
N GLN A 91 -12.06 -2.91 1.46
CA GLN A 91 -12.16 -1.53 1.02
C GLN A 91 -12.01 -1.42 -0.50
N LEU A 92 -11.05 -2.13 -1.09
CA LEU A 92 -10.83 -2.16 -2.54
C LEU A 92 -11.98 -2.85 -3.27
N SER A 93 -12.55 -3.93 -2.73
CA SER A 93 -13.73 -4.60 -3.28
C SER A 93 -14.96 -3.67 -3.32
N ARG A 94 -14.99 -2.61 -2.50
CA ARG A 94 -16.03 -1.56 -2.58
C ARG A 94 -15.72 -0.49 -3.63
N GLN A 95 -14.47 -0.37 -4.09
CA GLN A 95 -13.99 0.70 -4.97
C GLN A 95 -13.61 0.25 -6.39
N ASN A 96 -12.91 -0.88 -6.58
CA ASN A 96 -12.69 -1.55 -7.88
C ASN A 96 -11.97 -2.92 -7.69
N PRO A 97 -12.34 -3.98 -8.43
CA PRO A 97 -11.91 -5.35 -8.11
C PRO A 97 -10.65 -5.85 -8.84
N ALA A 98 -9.90 -6.69 -8.11
CA ALA A 98 -9.09 -7.83 -8.56
C ALA A 98 -7.58 -7.64 -8.87
N GLU A 99 -7.15 -6.74 -9.74
CA GLU A 99 -5.73 -6.77 -10.21
C GLU A 99 -4.71 -6.22 -9.19
N GLU A 100 -5.06 -5.21 -8.41
CA GLU A 100 -4.13 -4.64 -7.41
C GLU A 100 -3.91 -5.58 -6.21
N ILE A 101 -4.90 -6.40 -5.86
CA ILE A 101 -4.87 -7.24 -4.64
C ILE A 101 -3.78 -8.31 -4.73
N GLU A 102 -3.57 -8.91 -5.90
CA GLU A 102 -2.61 -10.00 -6.07
C GLU A 102 -1.16 -9.50 -6.04
N ALA A 103 -0.92 -8.30 -6.59
CA ALA A 103 0.37 -7.64 -6.51
C ALA A 103 0.72 -7.26 -5.05
N ILE A 104 -0.27 -6.76 -4.31
CA ILE A 104 -0.13 -6.38 -2.89
C ILE A 104 0.27 -7.59 -2.03
N VAL A 105 -0.43 -8.70 -2.17
CA VAL A 105 -0.19 -9.91 -1.36
C VAL A 105 1.23 -10.44 -1.59
N ARG A 106 1.71 -10.40 -2.83
CA ARG A 106 3.05 -10.90 -3.19
C ARG A 106 4.18 -10.07 -2.59
N VAL A 107 4.06 -8.74 -2.64
CA VAL A 107 5.07 -7.82 -2.06
C VAL A 107 5.11 -7.96 -0.54
N LEU A 108 3.97 -8.18 0.10
CA LEU A 108 3.88 -8.35 1.55
C LEU A 108 4.53 -9.64 2.04
N ASP A 109 4.35 -10.76 1.35
CA ASP A 109 4.94 -12.05 1.73
C ASP A 109 6.47 -11.99 1.73
N GLU A 110 7.05 -11.34 0.71
CA GLU A 110 8.49 -11.12 0.59
C GLU A 110 9.02 -10.18 1.69
N THR A 111 8.25 -9.13 2.01
CA THR A 111 8.63 -8.16 3.06
C THR A 111 8.56 -8.78 4.46
N LEU A 112 7.58 -9.64 4.72
CA LEU A 112 7.41 -10.32 6.00
C LEU A 112 8.55 -11.27 6.33
N ASP A 113 9.05 -12.02 5.34
CA ASP A 113 10.20 -12.90 5.52
C ASP A 113 11.46 -12.12 5.90
N GLY A 114 11.67 -10.95 5.26
CA GLY A 114 12.75 -10.03 5.58
C GLY A 114 12.67 -9.49 7.02
N ILE A 115 11.51 -8.98 7.43
CA ILE A 115 11.32 -8.41 8.77
C ILE A 115 11.52 -9.49 9.85
N ALA A 116 10.98 -10.70 9.65
CA ALA A 116 11.14 -11.79 10.61
C ALA A 116 12.63 -12.17 10.81
N ASN A 117 13.42 -12.14 9.74
CA ASN A 117 14.86 -12.43 9.80
C ASN A 117 15.65 -11.31 10.50
N ASP A 118 15.32 -10.05 10.23
CA ASP A 118 15.95 -8.90 10.89
C ASP A 118 15.63 -8.86 12.40
N VAL A 119 14.40 -9.19 12.79
CA VAL A 119 13.99 -9.30 14.20
C VAL A 119 14.77 -10.41 14.92
N ALA A 120 14.91 -11.59 14.31
CA ALA A 120 15.69 -12.70 14.87
C ALA A 120 17.18 -12.32 15.08
N ARG A 121 17.76 -11.56 14.15
CA ARG A 121 19.12 -11.02 14.28
C ARG A 121 19.23 -9.97 15.38
N ALA A 122 18.24 -9.08 15.53
CA ALA A 122 18.22 -8.06 16.56
C ALA A 122 18.12 -8.67 17.97
N GLN A 123 17.26 -9.65 18.18
CA GLN A 123 17.13 -10.33 19.48
C GLN A 123 18.39 -11.11 19.88
N SER A 124 19.08 -11.73 18.91
CA SER A 124 20.35 -12.43 19.16
C SER A 124 21.47 -11.50 19.66
N ARG A 125 21.40 -10.20 19.33
CA ARG A 125 22.34 -9.20 19.84
C ARG A 125 22.03 -8.71 21.24
N ILE A 126 20.77 -8.78 21.67
CA ILE A 126 20.31 -8.26 22.97
C ILE A 126 20.48 -9.32 24.08
N SER A 127 20.34 -10.61 23.75
CA SER A 127 20.47 -11.71 24.73
C SER A 127 21.91 -12.18 24.99
N GLY A 128 22.89 -11.71 24.19
CA GLY A 128 24.29 -12.14 24.26
C GLY A 128 25.21 -11.29 25.13
N ARG A 129 24.68 -10.49 26.06
CA ARG A 129 25.45 -9.59 26.94
C ARG A 129 25.02 -9.75 28.40
#